data_AF-A0A8S4AK89-F1
#
_entry.id   AF-A0A8S4AK89-F1
#
_cell.length_a   1.000
_cell.length_b   1.000
_cell.length_c   1.000
_cell.angle_alpha   90.00
_cell.angle_beta   90.00
_cell.angle_gamma   90.00
#
_symmetry.space_group_name_H-M   'P 1'
#
loop_
_entity.id
_entity.type
_entity.pdbx_description
1 polymer ?
#
loop_
_entity_poly.entity_id
_entity_poly.type
_entity_poly.pdbx_seq_one_letter_code
_entity_poly.pdbx_strand_id
1 'polypeptide(L)'
;VNRYLAISSPLSHSRRVTRQRVTLAIISIWVLSSAVAFVPINLGWNTADYNIQHSDWGMGDEDKEGRYCHFEWNNNYVLIYAFVSFYLPLLLMCGMYLCIFKVAREQVRRIRATTPAFVRSATATIAREHKATVTLAAVLGAFVICWFPYFTFFTCKGIKEKANPPNIFHSIVLWLGYFNSTLNPILYPAFNRDFRQAYGELLHCRGPQCRKLQFTRVPLDKRLAFVNEFRVSQQSQKHIDTAKIETEDNNLT
;
A
#
# COMPACT_ATOMS: atom_id res chain seq x y z
N VAL A 1 1.01 -5.58 -0.97
CA VAL A 1 1.89 -6.77 -1.12
C VAL A 1 2.88 -6.97 0.04
N ASN A 2 3.82 -6.05 0.32
CA ASN A 2 4.84 -6.23 1.37
C ASN A 2 4.26 -6.62 2.76
N ARG A 3 3.14 -6.03 3.14
CA ARG A 3 2.49 -6.25 4.44
C ARG A 3 1.74 -7.58 4.50
N TYR A 4 1.08 -7.94 3.41
CA TYR A 4 0.53 -9.28 3.26
C TYR A 4 1.61 -10.35 3.40
N LEU A 5 2.77 -10.17 2.75
CA LEU A 5 3.88 -11.12 2.87
C LEU A 5 4.46 -11.18 4.31
N ALA A 6 4.48 -10.06 5.02
CA ALA A 6 4.91 -10.01 6.42
C ALA A 6 3.95 -10.78 7.35
N ILE A 7 2.64 -10.64 7.13
CA ILE A 7 1.59 -11.22 7.98
C ILE A 7 1.33 -12.70 7.63
N SER A 8 1.36 -13.06 6.35
CA SER A 8 1.09 -14.43 5.90
C SER A 8 2.28 -15.38 6.03
N SER A 9 3.51 -14.87 6.08
CA SER A 9 4.72 -15.71 6.08
C SER A 9 5.92 -15.01 6.75
N PRO A 10 5.91 -14.80 8.09
CA PRO A 10 6.91 -13.99 8.79
C PRO A 10 8.36 -14.50 8.64
N LEU A 11 8.56 -15.82 8.56
CA LEU A 11 9.88 -16.45 8.38
C LEU A 11 10.42 -16.31 6.95
N SER A 12 9.55 -16.45 5.93
CA SER A 12 9.95 -16.24 4.54
C SER A 12 10.07 -14.76 4.18
N HIS A 13 9.36 -13.86 4.87
CA HIS A 13 9.37 -12.42 4.61
C HIS A 13 10.78 -11.83 4.76
N SER A 14 11.45 -12.16 5.87
CA SER A 14 12.82 -11.68 6.15
C SER A 14 13.86 -12.17 5.14
N ARG A 15 13.62 -13.32 4.47
CA ARG A 15 14.49 -13.87 3.42
C ARG A 15 14.11 -13.39 2.01
N ARG A 16 12.83 -13.08 1.78
CA ARG A 16 12.28 -12.72 0.46
C ARG A 16 12.40 -11.23 0.15
N VAL A 17 12.26 -10.37 1.16
CA VAL A 17 12.32 -8.90 1.04
C VAL A 17 13.74 -8.41 1.32
N THR A 18 14.58 -8.39 0.29
CA THR A 18 15.95 -7.85 0.35
C THR A 18 16.01 -6.44 -0.20
N ARG A 19 17.00 -5.64 0.21
CA ARG A 19 17.18 -4.26 -0.28
C ARG A 19 17.30 -4.19 -1.80
N GLN A 20 18.12 -5.06 -2.39
CA GLN A 20 18.30 -5.13 -3.85
C GLN A 20 16.98 -5.43 -4.57
N ARG A 21 16.18 -6.40 -4.11
CA ARG A 21 14.88 -6.73 -4.72
C ARG A 21 13.88 -5.58 -4.59
N VAL A 22 13.87 -4.89 -3.46
CA VAL A 22 13.00 -3.72 -3.25
C VAL A 22 13.42 -2.57 -4.17
N THR A 23 14.72 -2.27 -4.27
CA THR A 23 15.24 -1.25 -5.18
C THR A 23 14.91 -1.57 -6.63
N LEU A 24 15.14 -2.80 -7.08
CA LEU A 24 14.79 -3.24 -8.43
C LEU A 24 13.28 -3.13 -8.68
N ALA A 25 12.45 -3.52 -7.71
CA ALA A 25 11.00 -3.37 -7.83
C ALA A 25 10.58 -1.90 -7.96
N ILE A 26 11.18 -0.98 -7.18
CA ILE A 26 10.90 0.46 -7.28
C ILE A 26 11.30 0.99 -8.66
N ILE A 27 12.50 0.65 -9.14
CA ILE A 27 12.96 1.06 -10.49
C ILE A 27 12.00 0.53 -11.55
N SER A 28 11.61 -0.75 -11.47
CA SER A 28 10.66 -1.33 -12.44
C SER A 28 9.29 -0.64 -12.42
N ILE A 29 8.81 -0.21 -11.25
CA ILE A 29 7.55 0.53 -11.12
C ILE A 29 7.67 1.89 -11.81
N TRP A 30 8.78 2.62 -11.60
CA TRP A 30 8.99 3.91 -12.26
C TRP A 30 9.10 3.76 -13.77
N VAL A 31 9.90 2.80 -14.25
CA VAL A 31 10.06 2.53 -15.69
C VAL A 31 8.72 2.16 -16.32
N LEU A 32 7.96 1.26 -15.69
CA LEU A 32 6.64 0.87 -16.19
C LEU A 32 5.66 2.05 -16.20
N SER A 33 5.63 2.86 -15.15
CA SER A 33 4.78 4.07 -15.08
C SER A 33 5.13 5.07 -16.18
N SER A 34 6.43 5.33 -16.41
CA SER A 34 6.88 6.20 -17.49
C SER A 34 6.52 5.63 -18.85
N ALA A 35 6.71 4.32 -19.07
CA ALA A 35 6.33 3.68 -20.33
C ALA A 35 4.84 3.81 -20.61
N VAL A 36 3.98 3.52 -19.61
CA VAL A 36 2.53 3.65 -19.73
C VAL A 36 2.10 5.09 -20.00
N ALA A 37 2.79 6.08 -19.44
CA ALA A 37 2.47 7.50 -19.65
C ALA A 37 2.92 8.02 -21.03
N PHE A 38 4.14 7.69 -21.45
CA PHE A 38 4.77 8.34 -22.62
C PHE A 38 4.62 7.54 -23.91
N VAL A 39 4.68 6.21 -23.87
CA VAL A 39 4.64 5.39 -25.09
C VAL A 39 3.34 5.60 -25.87
N PRO A 40 2.14 5.58 -25.26
CA PRO A 40 0.90 5.77 -26.01
C PRO A 40 0.79 7.15 -26.66
N ILE A 41 1.33 8.19 -26.02
CA ILE A 41 1.28 9.57 -26.54
C ILE A 41 2.24 9.73 -27.73
N ASN A 42 3.48 9.24 -27.60
CA ASN A 42 4.48 9.34 -28.66
C ASN A 42 4.15 8.46 -29.89
N LEU A 43 3.29 7.47 -29.73
CA LEU A 43 2.79 6.62 -30.82
C LEU A 43 1.41 7.07 -31.34
N GLY A 44 0.82 8.14 -30.80
CA GLY A 44 -0.50 8.63 -31.21
C GLY A 44 -1.67 7.76 -30.77
N TRP A 45 -1.49 6.76 -29.89
CA TRP A 45 -2.58 5.86 -29.48
C TRP A 45 -3.67 6.56 -28.66
N ASN A 46 -3.36 7.72 -28.09
CA ASN A 46 -4.33 8.50 -27.34
C ASN A 46 -5.22 9.38 -28.24
N THR A 47 -4.90 9.59 -29.52
CA THR A 47 -5.71 10.43 -30.42
C THR A 47 -6.73 9.58 -31.18
N ALA A 48 -7.82 10.20 -31.64
CA ALA A 48 -8.90 9.48 -32.33
C ALA A 48 -8.49 9.00 -33.73
N ASP A 49 -7.56 9.71 -34.37
CA ASP A 49 -7.03 9.48 -35.71
C ASP A 49 -5.71 8.68 -35.70
N TYR A 50 -5.20 8.32 -34.51
CA TYR A 50 -3.92 7.63 -34.31
C TYR A 50 -2.68 8.40 -34.79
N ASN A 51 -2.81 9.71 -35.01
CA ASN A 51 -1.68 10.56 -35.36
C ASN A 51 -0.92 11.00 -34.10
N ILE A 52 0.37 11.26 -34.27
CA ILE A 52 1.24 11.71 -33.17
C ILE A 52 0.82 13.12 -32.76
N GLN A 53 0.32 13.25 -31.53
CA GLN A 53 -0.06 14.53 -30.97
C GLN A 53 1.17 15.45 -30.90
N HIS A 54 1.04 16.71 -31.32
CA HIS A 54 2.11 17.71 -31.43
C HIS A 54 3.08 17.54 -32.61
N SER A 55 2.77 16.71 -33.61
CA SER A 55 3.60 16.62 -34.82
C SER A 55 3.54 17.87 -35.70
N ASP A 56 2.49 18.69 -35.56
CA ASP A 56 2.18 19.87 -36.36
C ASP A 56 2.29 21.19 -35.56
N TRP A 57 2.67 21.12 -34.28
CA TRP A 57 2.71 22.27 -33.37
C TRP A 57 4.07 22.96 -33.38
N GLY A 58 4.11 24.22 -33.82
CA GLY A 58 5.24 25.13 -33.67
C GLY A 58 5.07 26.09 -32.48
N MET A 59 6.18 26.51 -31.86
CA MET A 59 6.15 27.57 -30.84
C MET A 59 5.69 28.89 -31.49
N GLY A 60 4.50 29.40 -31.12
CA GLY A 60 3.91 30.64 -31.68
C GLY A 60 2.60 30.47 -32.46
N ASP A 61 2.07 29.24 -32.51
CA ASP A 61 0.84 28.89 -33.24
C ASP A 61 -0.47 29.02 -32.44
N GLU A 62 -0.38 29.39 -31.16
CA GLU A 62 -1.50 29.42 -30.20
C GLU A 62 -2.60 30.43 -30.60
N ASP A 63 -2.21 31.58 -31.14
CA ASP A 63 -3.13 32.71 -31.38
C ASP A 63 -3.67 32.81 -32.81
N LYS A 64 -3.05 32.15 -33.79
CA LYS A 64 -3.37 32.35 -35.22
C LYS A 64 -4.46 31.42 -35.76
N GLU A 65 -4.66 30.25 -35.15
CA GLU A 65 -5.63 29.24 -35.60
C GLU A 65 -6.61 28.77 -34.51
N GLY A 66 -6.58 29.37 -33.31
CA GLY A 66 -7.41 28.92 -32.19
C GLY A 66 -7.00 27.56 -31.63
N ARG A 67 -5.71 27.20 -31.76
CA ARG A 67 -5.13 25.97 -31.22
C ARG A 67 -4.80 26.16 -29.74
N TYR A 68 -5.51 25.46 -28.86
CA TYR A 68 -5.24 25.43 -27.42
C TYR A 68 -4.74 24.04 -27.01
N CYS A 69 -3.89 23.98 -25.97
CA CYS A 69 -3.44 22.71 -25.41
C CYS A 69 -4.64 21.99 -24.79
N HIS A 70 -5.13 20.99 -25.50
CA HIS A 70 -6.24 20.16 -25.08
C HIS A 70 -5.83 18.70 -25.11
N PHE A 71 -6.26 17.96 -24.10
CA PHE A 71 -6.02 16.54 -24.03
C PHE A 71 -6.96 15.83 -25.02
N GLU A 72 -6.42 15.35 -26.13
CA GLU A 72 -7.15 14.47 -27.03
C GLU A 72 -7.18 13.05 -26.48
N TRP A 73 -8.32 12.38 -26.68
CA TRP A 73 -8.53 11.04 -26.18
C TRP A 73 -9.23 10.14 -27.21
N ASN A 74 -8.76 8.90 -27.25
CA ASN A 74 -9.41 7.77 -27.87
C ASN A 74 -10.14 6.97 -26.78
N ASN A 75 -11.41 6.65 -27.01
CA ASN A 75 -12.24 5.91 -26.05
C ASN A 75 -11.61 4.58 -25.62
N ASN A 76 -11.02 3.83 -26.56
CA ASN A 76 -10.37 2.55 -26.24
C ASN A 76 -9.14 2.76 -25.35
N TYR A 77 -8.33 3.77 -25.67
CA TYR A 77 -7.15 4.13 -24.88
C TYR A 77 -7.53 4.54 -23.44
N VAL A 78 -8.53 5.41 -23.31
CA VAL A 78 -9.05 5.90 -22.02
C VAL A 78 -9.50 4.74 -21.13
N LEU A 79 -10.26 3.80 -21.70
CA LEU A 79 -10.74 2.63 -20.97
C LEU A 79 -9.60 1.74 -20.53
N ILE A 80 -8.72 1.35 -21.45
CA ILE A 80 -7.55 0.51 -21.13
C ILE A 80 -6.71 1.16 -20.03
N TYR A 81 -6.43 2.46 -20.15
CA TYR A 81 -5.68 3.22 -19.16
C TYR A 81 -6.37 3.23 -17.79
N ALA A 82 -7.68 3.51 -17.73
CA ALA A 82 -8.43 3.52 -16.47
C ALA A 82 -8.42 2.15 -15.77
N PHE A 83 -8.61 1.06 -16.54
CA PHE A 83 -8.60 -0.29 -16.00
C PHE A 83 -7.22 -0.71 -15.50
N VAL A 84 -6.17 -0.48 -16.29
CA VAL A 84 -4.80 -0.88 -15.96
C VAL A 84 -4.22 -0.05 -14.83
N SER A 85 -4.46 1.27 -14.82
CA SER A 85 -3.81 2.19 -13.88
C SER A 85 -4.57 2.35 -12.57
N PHE A 86 -5.89 2.09 -12.55
CA PHE A 86 -6.71 2.30 -11.36
C PHE A 86 -7.49 1.06 -10.93
N TYR A 87 -8.40 0.54 -11.75
CA TYR A 87 -9.33 -0.51 -11.29
C TYR A 87 -8.64 -1.84 -10.96
N LEU A 88 -7.68 -2.27 -11.77
CA LEU A 88 -6.91 -3.50 -11.52
C LEU A 88 -6.04 -3.36 -10.27
N PRO A 89 -5.17 -2.32 -10.12
CA PRO A 89 -4.46 -2.07 -8.88
C PRO A 89 -5.38 -1.96 -7.67
N LEU A 90 -6.53 -1.27 -7.80
CA LEU A 90 -7.50 -1.13 -6.72
C LEU A 90 -8.07 -2.49 -6.30
N LEU A 91 -8.48 -3.33 -7.24
CA LEU A 91 -9.00 -4.67 -6.96
C LEU A 91 -7.95 -5.53 -6.24
N LEU A 92 -6.71 -5.53 -6.74
CA LEU A 92 -5.61 -6.25 -6.11
C LEU A 92 -5.33 -5.72 -4.70
N MET A 93 -5.34 -4.41 -4.51
CA MET A 93 -5.15 -3.79 -3.20
C MET A 93 -6.29 -4.17 -2.25
N CYS A 94 -7.55 -3.99 -2.64
CA CYS A 94 -8.71 -4.38 -1.83
C CYS A 94 -8.68 -5.87 -1.46
N GLY A 95 -8.48 -6.76 -2.44
CA GLY A 95 -8.41 -8.21 -2.21
C GLY A 95 -7.28 -8.59 -1.24
N MET A 96 -6.11 -7.98 -1.40
CA MET A 96 -4.97 -8.20 -0.50
C MET A 96 -5.27 -7.72 0.92
N TYR A 97 -5.92 -6.58 1.11
CA TYR A 97 -6.25 -6.06 2.45
C TYR A 97 -7.37 -6.87 3.12
N LEU A 98 -8.37 -7.31 2.37
CA LEU A 98 -9.38 -8.24 2.87
C LEU A 98 -8.74 -9.56 3.30
N CYS A 99 -7.78 -10.06 2.54
CA CYS A 99 -7.02 -11.25 2.92
C CYS A 99 -6.21 -11.01 4.21
N ILE A 100 -5.50 -9.87 4.32
CA ILE A 100 -4.79 -9.48 5.54
C ILE A 100 -5.74 -9.44 6.74
N PHE A 101 -6.90 -8.82 6.61
CA PHE A 101 -7.89 -8.70 7.68
C PHE A 101 -8.44 -10.06 8.11
N LYS A 102 -8.71 -10.96 7.15
CA LYS A 102 -9.12 -12.34 7.42
C LYS A 102 -8.04 -13.12 8.18
N VAL A 103 -6.79 -13.08 7.71
CA VAL A 103 -5.66 -13.74 8.37
C VAL A 103 -5.43 -13.20 9.78
N ALA A 104 -5.51 -11.87 9.97
CA ALA A 104 -5.37 -11.24 11.28
C ALA A 104 -6.49 -11.66 12.26
N ARG A 105 -7.74 -11.73 11.79
CA ARG A 105 -8.86 -12.21 12.62
C ARG A 105 -8.72 -13.67 13.02
N GLU A 106 -8.26 -14.50 12.10
CA GLU A 106 -8.04 -15.93 12.37
C GLU A 106 -6.93 -16.14 13.40
N GLN A 107 -5.85 -15.36 13.34
CA GLN A 107 -4.77 -15.34 14.35
C GLN A 107 -5.31 -15.00 15.75
N VAL A 108 -6.16 -13.98 15.87
CA VAL A 108 -6.81 -13.60 17.13
C VAL A 108 -7.72 -14.71 17.65
N ARG A 109 -8.49 -15.35 16.77
CA ARG A 109 -9.40 -16.45 17.15
C ARG A 109 -8.62 -17.65 17.70
N ARG A 110 -7.52 -18.04 17.06
CA ARG A 110 -6.66 -19.14 17.50
C ARG A 110 -6.01 -18.88 18.86
N ILE A 111 -5.49 -17.67 19.08
CA ILE A 111 -4.85 -17.30 20.35
C ILE A 111 -5.87 -17.33 21.52
N ARG A 112 -7.10 -16.89 21.28
CA ARG A 112 -8.18 -16.95 22.28
C ARG A 112 -8.60 -18.39 22.62
N ALA A 113 -8.47 -19.32 21.68
CA ALA A 113 -8.85 -20.73 21.89
C ALA A 113 -7.79 -21.51 22.68
N THR A 114 -6.50 -21.14 22.60
CA THR A 114 -5.40 -21.95 23.17
C THR A 114 -4.92 -21.48 24.55
N THR A 115 -5.04 -20.20 24.94
CA THR A 115 -4.56 -19.77 26.27
C THR A 115 -5.23 -18.49 26.78
N PRO A 116 -6.17 -18.54 27.75
CA PRO A 116 -6.83 -17.34 28.30
C PRO A 116 -5.91 -16.44 29.16
N ALA A 117 -4.81 -16.97 29.73
CA ALA A 117 -3.88 -16.19 30.56
C ALA A 117 -2.81 -15.40 29.77
N PHE A 118 -2.42 -15.86 28.57
CA PHE A 118 -1.47 -15.16 27.68
C PHE A 118 -2.11 -14.01 26.86
N VAL A 119 -3.44 -13.87 26.98
CA VAL A 119 -4.25 -12.91 26.20
C VAL A 119 -3.78 -11.47 26.40
N ARG A 120 -3.36 -11.06 27.60
CA ARG A 120 -3.06 -9.64 27.84
C ARG A 120 -1.78 -9.16 27.13
N SER A 121 -0.75 -10.01 27.05
CA SER A 121 0.50 -9.70 26.36
C SER A 121 0.37 -9.86 24.84
N ALA A 122 -0.19 -10.99 24.38
CA ALA A 122 -0.44 -11.23 22.95
C ALA A 122 -1.39 -10.19 22.33
N THR A 123 -2.46 -9.82 23.03
CA THR A 123 -3.43 -8.82 22.54
C THR A 123 -2.79 -7.44 22.44
N ALA A 124 -1.84 -7.07 23.31
CA ALA A 124 -1.12 -5.81 23.21
C ALA A 124 -0.20 -5.75 21.97
N THR A 125 0.49 -6.85 21.65
CA THR A 125 1.34 -6.95 20.45
C THR A 125 0.49 -6.96 19.19
N ILE A 126 -0.60 -7.73 19.18
CA ILE A 126 -1.57 -7.77 18.07
C ILE A 126 -2.26 -6.42 17.88
N ALA A 127 -2.61 -5.72 18.95
CA ALA A 127 -3.17 -4.36 18.88
C ALA A 127 -2.18 -3.36 18.29
N ARG A 128 -0.88 -3.48 18.62
CA ARG A 128 0.20 -2.70 18.00
C ARG A 128 0.35 -3.00 16.51
N GLU A 129 0.30 -4.26 16.11
CA GLU A 129 0.34 -4.66 14.68
C GLU A 129 -0.92 -4.22 13.91
N HIS A 130 -2.10 -4.28 14.55
CA HIS A 130 -3.34 -3.74 14.00
C HIS A 130 -3.24 -2.24 13.73
N LYS A 131 -2.59 -1.47 14.61
CA LYS A 131 -2.45 -0.02 14.43
C LYS A 131 -1.67 0.35 13.16
N ALA A 132 -0.62 -0.40 12.84
CA ALA A 132 0.13 -0.21 11.59
C ALA A 132 -0.69 -0.56 10.34
N THR A 133 -1.56 -1.58 10.43
CA THR A 133 -2.47 -1.96 9.35
C THR A 133 -3.59 -0.94 9.16
N VAL A 134 -4.07 -0.31 10.25
CA VAL A 134 -5.05 0.79 10.21
C VAL A 134 -4.49 1.99 9.45
N THR A 135 -3.23 2.39 9.69
CA THR A 135 -2.60 3.46 8.89
C THR A 135 -2.62 3.16 7.40
N LEU A 136 -2.29 1.93 7.03
CA LEU A 136 -2.28 1.50 5.64
C LEU A 136 -3.67 1.46 5.02
N ALA A 137 -4.68 1.03 5.78
CA ALA A 137 -6.07 1.05 5.34
C ALA A 137 -6.60 2.49 5.19
N ALA A 138 -6.22 3.40 6.09
CA ALA A 138 -6.59 4.82 6.01
C ALA A 138 -5.97 5.51 4.79
N VAL A 139 -4.68 5.27 4.52
CA VAL A 139 -3.99 5.80 3.32
C VAL A 139 -4.65 5.28 2.04
N LEU A 140 -5.03 3.99 1.99
CA LEU A 140 -5.78 3.47 0.85
C LEU A 140 -7.18 4.04 0.72
N GLY A 141 -7.92 4.18 1.82
CA GLY A 141 -9.24 4.79 1.81
C GLY A 141 -9.19 6.22 1.27
N ALA A 142 -8.21 7.01 1.72
CA ALA A 142 -7.98 8.36 1.21
C ALA A 142 -7.65 8.36 -0.29
N PHE A 143 -6.74 7.47 -0.74
CA PHE A 143 -6.43 7.32 -2.16
C PHE A 143 -7.68 7.02 -2.99
N VAL A 144 -8.52 6.08 -2.55
CA VAL A 144 -9.77 5.73 -3.25
C VAL A 144 -10.75 6.90 -3.27
N ILE A 145 -10.98 7.56 -2.13
CA ILE A 145 -11.90 8.70 -2.06
C ILE A 145 -11.44 9.83 -2.99
N CYS A 146 -10.13 10.07 -3.08
CA CYS A 146 -9.58 11.13 -3.92
C CYS A 146 -9.60 10.79 -5.42
N TRP A 147 -9.29 9.55 -5.80
CA TRP A 147 -9.09 9.17 -7.20
C TRP A 147 -10.30 8.50 -7.84
N PHE A 148 -11.13 7.79 -7.08
CA PHE A 148 -12.30 7.09 -7.62
C PHE A 148 -13.26 8.01 -8.39
N PRO A 149 -13.59 9.23 -7.92
CA PRO A 149 -14.47 10.13 -8.66
C PRO A 149 -13.89 10.52 -10.03
N TYR A 150 -12.57 10.80 -10.08
CA TYR A 150 -11.89 11.15 -11.32
C TYR A 150 -11.86 9.98 -12.32
N PHE A 151 -11.43 8.78 -11.88
CA PHE A 151 -11.38 7.62 -12.78
C PHE A 151 -12.76 7.16 -13.24
N THR A 152 -13.79 7.29 -12.39
CA THR A 152 -15.18 7.01 -12.77
C THR A 152 -15.66 8.02 -13.80
N PHE A 153 -15.39 9.31 -13.61
CA PHE A 153 -15.70 10.35 -14.59
C PHE A 153 -14.99 10.08 -15.93
N PHE A 154 -13.69 9.80 -15.89
CA PHE A 154 -12.86 9.53 -17.06
C PHE A 154 -13.36 8.30 -17.84
N THR A 155 -13.72 7.24 -17.13
CA THR A 155 -14.30 6.01 -17.72
C THR A 155 -15.68 6.28 -18.33
N CYS A 156 -16.56 7.01 -17.65
CA CYS A 156 -17.85 7.40 -18.20
C CYS A 156 -17.71 8.21 -19.49
N LYS A 157 -16.70 9.08 -19.57
CA LYS A 157 -16.39 9.86 -20.77
C LYS A 157 -15.91 8.96 -21.93
N GLY A 158 -15.08 7.96 -21.62
CA GLY A 158 -14.64 6.96 -22.61
C GLY A 158 -15.74 6.04 -23.11
N ILE A 159 -16.79 5.78 -22.32
CA ILE A 159 -17.95 4.97 -22.76
C ILE A 159 -18.98 5.81 -23.52
N LYS A 160 -19.22 7.06 -23.08
CA LYS A 160 -20.23 7.94 -23.67
C LYS A 160 -19.57 9.04 -24.49
N GLU A 161 -19.53 8.82 -25.80
CA GLU A 161 -18.98 9.73 -26.82
C GLU A 161 -19.63 11.13 -26.84
N LYS A 162 -20.80 11.32 -26.20
CA LYS A 162 -21.58 12.58 -26.19
C LYS A 162 -21.88 13.16 -24.81
N ALA A 163 -21.26 12.67 -23.74
CA ALA A 163 -21.40 13.34 -22.46
C ALA A 163 -20.58 14.64 -22.50
N ASN A 164 -21.25 15.79 -22.57
CA ASN A 164 -20.68 17.11 -22.30
C ASN A 164 -20.97 17.48 -20.83
N PRO A 165 -20.27 16.89 -19.86
CA PRO A 165 -20.40 17.31 -18.47
C PRO A 165 -19.90 18.75 -18.34
N PRO A 166 -20.45 19.55 -17.41
CA PRO A 166 -19.98 20.90 -17.17
C PRO A 166 -18.47 20.89 -16.86
N ASN A 167 -17.71 21.83 -17.44
CA ASN A 167 -16.27 21.99 -17.20
C ASN A 167 -15.92 22.07 -15.70
N ILE A 168 -16.85 22.61 -14.89
CA ILE A 168 -16.73 22.70 -13.43
C ILE A 168 -16.59 21.32 -12.78
N PHE A 169 -17.38 20.33 -13.22
CA PHE A 169 -17.35 18.99 -12.61
C PHE A 169 -16.00 18.31 -12.85
N HIS A 170 -15.46 18.44 -14.08
CA HIS A 170 -14.13 17.93 -14.42
C HIS A 170 -13.05 18.55 -13.52
N SER A 171 -13.07 19.87 -13.36
CA SER A 171 -12.13 20.57 -12.48
C SER A 171 -12.23 20.07 -11.04
N ILE A 172 -13.42 19.95 -10.47
CA ILE A 172 -13.62 19.49 -9.08
C ILE A 172 -13.01 18.10 -8.87
N VAL A 173 -13.31 17.13 -9.75
CA VAL A 173 -12.79 15.76 -9.59
C VAL A 173 -11.27 15.69 -9.77
N LEU A 174 -10.70 16.55 -10.62
CA LEU A 174 -9.25 16.63 -10.82
C LEU A 174 -8.54 17.24 -9.60
N TRP A 175 -9.08 18.34 -9.06
CA TRP A 175 -8.56 18.97 -7.84
C TRP A 175 -8.61 18.03 -6.64
N LEU A 176 -9.66 17.23 -6.53
CA LEU A 176 -9.75 16.18 -5.52
C LEU A 176 -8.65 15.13 -5.66
N GLY A 177 -8.31 14.75 -6.90
CA GLY A 177 -7.17 13.88 -7.19
C GLY A 177 -5.84 14.50 -6.75
N TYR A 178 -5.62 15.79 -7.02
CA TYR A 178 -4.41 16.50 -6.57
C TYR A 178 -4.30 16.61 -5.04
N PHE A 179 -5.44 16.73 -4.35
CA PHE A 179 -5.49 16.74 -2.89
C PHE A 179 -5.00 15.42 -2.26
N ASN A 180 -4.98 14.30 -2.99
CA ASN A 180 -4.39 13.04 -2.51
C ASN A 180 -2.93 13.21 -2.05
N SER A 181 -2.15 14.03 -2.76
CA SER A 181 -0.72 14.22 -2.45
C SER A 181 -0.53 14.98 -1.13
N THR A 182 -1.40 15.94 -0.81
CA THR A 182 -1.35 16.72 0.45
C THR A 182 -1.84 15.91 1.65
N LEU A 183 -2.72 14.94 1.43
CA LEU A 183 -3.17 14.03 2.49
C LEU A 183 -2.06 13.12 3.00
N ASN A 184 -1.11 12.72 2.16
CA ASN A 184 -0.05 11.79 2.56
C ASN A 184 0.75 12.31 3.80
N PRO A 185 1.36 13.50 3.79
CA PRO A 185 2.03 14.07 4.97
C PRO A 185 1.16 14.26 6.22
N ILE A 186 -0.17 14.31 6.09
CA ILE A 186 -1.11 14.50 7.21
C ILE A 186 -1.52 13.13 7.80
N LEU A 187 -1.80 12.16 6.94
CA LEU A 187 -2.27 10.83 7.33
C LEU A 187 -1.18 10.03 8.05
N TYR A 188 0.08 10.13 7.61
CA TYR A 188 1.18 9.39 8.25
C TYR A 188 1.37 9.78 9.74
N PRO A 189 1.49 11.06 10.13
CA PRO A 189 1.58 11.46 11.54
C PRO A 189 0.29 11.24 12.33
N ALA A 190 -0.88 11.38 11.72
CA ALA A 190 -2.15 11.20 12.42
C ALA A 190 -2.34 9.76 12.92
N PHE A 191 -2.00 8.77 12.08
CA PHE A 191 -2.30 7.36 12.37
C PHE A 191 -1.08 6.54 12.81
N ASN A 192 0.15 7.03 12.59
CA ASN A 192 1.36 6.36 13.01
C ASN A 192 2.16 7.19 14.02
N ARG A 193 2.33 6.65 15.23
CA ARG A 193 3.02 7.31 16.34
C ARG A 193 4.49 7.59 16.05
N ASP A 194 5.15 6.73 15.28
CA ASP A 194 6.58 6.86 14.97
C ASP A 194 6.79 8.05 14.03
N PHE A 195 5.93 8.20 13.02
CA PHE A 195 5.93 9.38 12.14
C PHE A 195 5.54 10.64 12.90
N ARG A 196 4.54 10.57 13.80
CA ARG A 196 4.16 11.71 14.63
C ARG A 196 5.31 12.23 15.49
N GLN A 197 6.09 11.32 16.07
CA GLN A 197 7.25 11.69 16.87
C GLN A 197 8.34 12.32 16.01
N ALA A 198 8.68 11.71 14.87
CA ALA A 198 9.67 12.28 13.95
C ALA A 198 9.26 13.67 13.43
N TYR A 199 8.00 13.86 13.05
CA TYR A 199 7.46 15.17 12.66
C TYR A 199 7.49 16.16 13.82
N GLY A 200 7.15 15.73 15.03
CA GLY A 200 7.23 16.57 16.22
C GLY A 200 8.66 17.00 16.56
N GLU A 201 9.65 16.14 16.32
CA GLU A 201 11.08 16.44 16.46
C GLU A 201 11.60 17.36 15.35
N LEU A 202 11.09 17.24 14.12
CA LEU A 202 11.41 18.17 13.02
C LEU A 202 10.78 19.55 13.20
N LEU A 203 9.53 19.62 13.68
CA LEU A 203 8.74 20.85 13.78
C LEU A 203 9.01 21.62 15.06
N HIS A 204 9.34 20.94 16.17
CA HIS A 204 9.95 21.60 17.32
C HIS A 204 11.45 21.64 17.07
N CYS A 205 11.94 22.73 16.48
CA CYS A 205 13.36 23.05 16.41
C CYS A 205 13.96 23.12 17.82
N ARG A 206 14.27 21.98 18.43
CA ARG A 206 15.19 21.93 19.56
C ARG A 206 16.58 22.09 18.96
N GLY A 207 17.23 23.20 19.33
CA GLY A 207 18.61 23.51 18.99
C GLY A 207 19.58 22.36 19.31
N PRO A 208 20.85 22.51 18.90
CA PRO A 208 21.80 21.41 18.73
C PRO A 208 22.20 20.80 20.08
N GLN A 209 21.39 19.86 20.57
CA GLN A 209 21.77 18.93 21.61
C GLN A 209 21.17 17.55 21.29
N CYS A 210 21.94 16.86 20.47
CA CYS A 210 22.26 15.44 20.62
C CYS A 210 21.10 14.52 21.06
N ARG A 211 20.34 14.02 20.09
CA ARG A 211 20.01 12.59 20.10
C ARG A 211 20.49 12.00 18.79
N LYS A 212 21.52 11.15 18.89
CA LYS A 212 21.84 10.15 17.89
C LYS A 212 20.52 9.57 17.39
N LEU A 213 20.17 9.80 16.12
CA LEU A 213 19.19 8.99 15.42
C LEU A 213 19.78 7.58 15.37
N GLN A 214 19.63 6.82 16.47
CA GLN A 214 19.71 5.39 16.42
C GLN A 214 18.48 4.94 15.65
N PHE A 215 18.64 4.94 14.33
CA PHE A 215 17.97 4.00 13.47
C PHE A 215 18.22 2.63 14.11
N THR A 216 17.30 2.19 14.95
CA THR A 216 17.40 0.92 15.64
C THR A 216 17.28 -0.13 14.56
N ARG A 217 18.42 -0.50 13.96
CA ARG A 217 18.67 -1.89 13.60
C ARG A 217 18.37 -2.64 14.88
N VAL A 218 17.20 -3.27 14.95
CA VAL A 218 16.91 -4.25 15.99
C VAL A 218 18.13 -5.17 16.02
N PRO A 219 18.91 -5.22 17.12
CA PRO A 219 20.07 -6.08 17.18
C PRO A 219 19.62 -7.50 16.90
N LEU A 220 20.36 -8.21 16.06
CA LEU A 220 20.09 -9.61 15.71
C LEU A 220 19.93 -10.48 16.98
N ASP A 221 20.54 -10.05 18.10
CA ASP A 221 20.39 -10.61 19.44
C ASP A 221 18.95 -10.66 19.95
N LYS A 222 18.11 -9.65 19.72
CA LYS A 222 16.71 -9.69 20.19
C LYS A 222 15.85 -10.67 19.39
N ARG A 223 16.19 -10.93 18.13
CA ARG A 223 15.55 -12.01 17.34
C ARG A 223 16.03 -13.39 17.78
N LEU A 224 17.32 -13.54 18.12
CA LEU A 224 17.87 -14.79 18.64
C LEU A 224 17.35 -15.13 20.03
N ALA A 225 17.22 -14.14 20.92
CA ALA A 225 16.58 -14.32 22.23
C ALA A 225 15.11 -14.76 22.10
N PHE A 226 14.35 -14.14 21.19
CA PHE A 226 12.97 -14.53 20.91
C PHE A 226 12.85 -15.94 20.29
N VAL A 227 13.75 -16.31 19.39
CA VAL A 227 13.77 -17.67 18.80
C VAL A 227 14.19 -18.72 19.84
N ASN A 228 15.12 -18.40 20.74
CA ASN A 228 15.51 -19.29 21.82
C ASN A 228 14.39 -19.43 22.87
N GLU A 229 13.72 -18.35 23.29
CA GLU A 229 12.55 -18.45 24.18
C GLU A 229 11.42 -19.27 23.54
N PHE A 230 11.18 -19.10 22.24
CA PHE A 230 10.15 -19.86 21.52
C PHE A 230 10.51 -21.34 21.36
N ARG A 231 11.81 -21.66 21.14
CA ARG A 231 12.32 -23.03 21.06
C ARG A 231 12.27 -23.74 22.42
N VAL A 232 12.65 -23.05 23.50
CA VAL A 232 12.53 -23.56 24.88
C VAL A 232 11.06 -23.81 25.24
N SER A 233 10.15 -22.91 24.83
CA SER A 233 8.71 -23.08 25.08
C SER A 233 8.12 -24.30 24.36
N GLN A 234 8.54 -24.58 23.11
CA GLN A 234 8.08 -25.77 22.39
C GLN A 234 8.68 -27.07 22.92
N GLN A 235 9.90 -27.03 23.46
CA GLN A 235 10.57 -28.20 24.02
C GLN A 235 9.97 -28.59 25.38
N SER A 236 9.55 -27.60 26.18
CA SER A 236 8.76 -27.82 27.40
C SER A 236 7.39 -28.43 27.10
N GLN A 237 6.69 -27.95 26.06
CA GLN A 237 5.39 -28.50 25.65
C GLN A 237 5.50 -29.96 25.15
N LYS A 238 6.53 -30.29 24.36
CA LYS A 238 6.77 -31.68 23.93
C LYS A 238 7.05 -32.63 25.11
N HIS A 239 7.75 -32.17 26.14
CA HIS A 239 8.05 -33.01 27.30
C HIS A 239 6.80 -33.30 28.14
N ILE A 240 5.89 -32.32 28.23
CA ILE A 240 4.59 -32.45 28.89
C ILE A 240 3.66 -33.39 28.10
N ASP A 241 3.65 -33.30 26.78
CA ASP A 241 2.82 -34.16 25.93
C ASP A 241 3.33 -35.62 25.92
N THR A 242 4.66 -35.82 25.98
CA THR A 242 5.26 -37.17 26.07
C THR A 242 5.00 -37.82 27.43
N ALA A 243 5.07 -37.04 28.53
CA ALA A 243 4.75 -37.53 29.87
C ALA A 243 3.26 -37.88 30.02
N LYS A 244 2.36 -37.17 29.34
CA LYS A 244 0.92 -37.50 29.34
C LYS A 244 0.63 -38.82 28.62
N ILE A 245 1.31 -39.08 27.50
CA ILE A 245 1.16 -40.34 26.74
C ILE A 245 1.64 -41.53 27.58
N GLU A 246 2.77 -41.42 28.27
CA GLU A 246 3.26 -42.46 29.19
C GLU A 246 2.35 -42.69 30.41
N THR A 247 1.56 -41.68 30.81
CA THR A 247 0.60 -41.81 31.92
C THR A 247 -0.74 -42.41 31.47
N GLU A 248 -1.13 -42.23 30.20
CA GLU A 248 -2.31 -42.89 29.62
C GLU A 248 -2.04 -44.37 29.30
N ASP A 249 -0.83 -44.72 28.83
CA ASP A 249 -0.46 -46.12 28.56
C ASP A 249 -0.33 -46.95 29.86
N ASN A 250 0.12 -46.36 30.97
CA ASN A 250 0.23 -47.05 32.27
C ASN A 250 -1.11 -47.25 33.02
N ASN A 251 -2.19 -46.60 32.57
CA ASN A 251 -3.54 -46.76 33.15
C ASN A 251 -4.42 -47.76 32.36
N LEU A 252 -3.88 -48.37 31.28
CA LEU A 252 -4.59 -49.32 30.43
C LEU A 252 -4.09 -50.79 30.56
N THR A 253 -3.20 -51.06 31.52
CA THR A 253 -2.76 -52.41 31.96
C THR A 253 -3.08 -52.61 33.43
#